data_AF-A0A9X1KVD5-F1
#
_entry.id   AF-A0A9X1KVD5-F1
#
_cell.length_a   1.000
_cell.length_b   1.000
_cell.length_c   1.000
_cell.angle_alpha   90.00
_cell.angle_beta   90.00
_cell.angle_gamma   90.00
#
_symmetry.space_group_name_H-M   'P 1'
#
loop_
_entity.id
_entity.type
_entity.pdbx_description
1 polymer ?
#
loop_
_entity_poly.entity_id
_entity_poly.type
_entity_poly.pdbx_seq_one_letter_code
_entity_poly.pdbx_strand_id
1 'polypeptide(L)'
;MHLNLADRFVASCLGAAVGESMGLPAEGLDPARISSVYGHIDSPVARVDSPDFLASPAGSIARQTEALIAVLRASGPLPDLQHFASHLKESFARHPEKWPRHSTFPWPPFPDEGHYTFAFALPGAWQMLNGTLDEEGATEWIRSLEPVSVVWKHGTWIYMRLLHWLYSQNEATLNKKLYLSKVMAFTEEAEEKFPGDHKMKRRMQLIEPLLDGELDESGQPQRSIWR
;
A
#
# COMPACT_ATOMS: atom_id res chain seq x y z
N MET A 1 12.49 -17.57 21.35
CA MET A 1 11.60 -18.00 20.26
C MET A 1 12.15 -17.40 18.98
N HIS A 2 12.78 -18.20 18.11
CA HIS A 2 13.24 -17.70 16.81
C HIS A 2 12.00 -17.32 15.98
N LEU A 3 11.91 -16.05 15.61
CA LEU A 3 10.84 -15.55 14.76
C LEU A 3 11.07 -16.10 13.34
N ASN A 4 10.16 -16.95 12.87
CA ASN A 4 10.22 -17.44 11.49
C ASN A 4 9.79 -16.29 10.55
N LEU A 5 10.77 -15.71 9.84
CA LEU A 5 10.55 -14.61 8.90
C LEU A 5 9.63 -15.03 7.75
N ALA A 6 9.69 -16.31 7.32
CA ALA A 6 8.81 -16.83 6.29
C ALA A 6 7.34 -16.85 6.76
N ASP A 7 7.09 -17.26 8.00
CA ASP A 7 5.72 -17.26 8.56
C ASP A 7 5.17 -15.84 8.66
N ARG A 8 6.01 -14.86 9.02
CA ARG A 8 5.61 -13.44 9.06
C ARG A 8 5.29 -12.89 7.68
N PHE A 9 6.10 -13.23 6.69
CA PHE A 9 5.84 -12.85 5.31
C PHE A 9 4.52 -13.44 4.80
N VAL A 10 4.30 -14.74 5.01
CA VAL A 10 3.04 -15.41 4.66
C VAL A 10 1.86 -14.77 5.39
N ALA A 11 2.01 -14.49 6.69
CA ALA A 11 0.99 -13.81 7.48
C ALA A 11 0.66 -12.42 6.94
N SER A 12 1.63 -11.64 6.47
CA SER A 12 1.37 -10.33 5.85
C SER A 12 0.67 -10.45 4.49
N CYS A 13 1.05 -11.44 3.66
CA CYS A 13 0.35 -11.73 2.41
C CYS A 13 -1.12 -12.09 2.68
N LEU A 14 -1.38 -12.95 3.67
CA LEU A 14 -2.72 -13.29 4.12
C LEU A 14 -3.46 -12.08 4.68
N GLY A 15 -2.81 -11.29 5.52
CA GLY A 15 -3.38 -10.08 6.12
C GLY A 15 -3.84 -9.07 5.07
N ALA A 16 -3.06 -8.87 4.00
CA ALA A 16 -3.49 -8.01 2.90
C ALA A 16 -4.61 -8.59 2.07
N ALA A 17 -4.58 -9.89 1.75
CA ALA A 17 -5.67 -10.54 1.02
C ALA A 17 -6.99 -10.48 1.82
N VAL A 18 -6.93 -10.72 3.13
CA VAL A 18 -8.08 -10.62 4.04
C VAL A 18 -8.55 -9.17 4.15
N GLY A 19 -7.64 -8.22 4.38
CA GLY A 19 -7.96 -6.80 4.49
C GLY A 19 -8.64 -6.26 3.22
N GLU A 20 -8.12 -6.62 2.05
CA GLU A 20 -8.75 -6.24 0.78
C GLU A 20 -10.13 -6.90 0.62
N SER A 21 -10.25 -8.20 0.92
CA SER A 21 -11.53 -8.93 0.84
C SER A 21 -12.59 -8.35 1.79
N MET A 22 -12.19 -7.86 2.96
CA MET A 22 -13.07 -7.19 3.93
C MET A 22 -13.41 -5.76 3.52
N GLY A 23 -12.52 -5.05 2.83
CA GLY A 23 -12.73 -3.68 2.37
C GLY A 23 -13.55 -3.59 1.07
N LEU A 24 -13.47 -4.59 0.20
CA LEU A 24 -14.14 -4.62 -1.11
C LEU A 24 -15.65 -4.29 -1.04
N PRO A 25 -16.43 -4.80 -0.05
CA PRO A 25 -17.85 -4.49 0.03
C PRO A 25 -18.16 -3.02 0.34
N ALA A 26 -17.22 -2.30 0.95
CA ALA A 26 -17.34 -0.90 1.33
C ALA A 26 -16.76 0.07 0.27
N GLU A 27 -16.16 -0.45 -0.80
CA GLU A 27 -15.54 0.37 -1.85
C GLU A 27 -16.56 1.31 -2.50
N GLY A 28 -16.25 2.62 -2.52
CA GLY A 28 -17.10 3.66 -3.11
C GLY A 28 -18.28 4.11 -2.24
N LEU A 29 -18.44 3.58 -1.02
CA LEU A 29 -19.47 4.03 -0.08
C LEU A 29 -18.96 5.18 0.81
N ASP A 30 -19.84 6.12 1.15
CA ASP A 30 -19.53 7.15 2.14
C ASP A 30 -19.47 6.56 3.58
N PRO A 31 -18.75 7.19 4.53
CA PRO A 31 -18.60 6.66 5.89
C PRO A 31 -19.91 6.41 6.64
N ALA A 32 -20.95 7.23 6.42
CA ALA A 32 -22.26 7.04 7.05
C ALA A 32 -22.98 5.82 6.46
N ARG A 33 -22.80 5.57 5.16
CA ARG A 33 -23.30 4.38 4.46
C ARG A 33 -22.56 3.13 4.89
N ILE A 34 -21.23 3.18 5.04
CA ILE A 34 -20.44 2.07 5.59
C ILE A 34 -20.93 1.73 6.99
N SER A 35 -21.08 2.72 7.87
CA SER A 35 -21.56 2.53 9.24
C SER A 35 -22.98 1.95 9.29
N SER A 36 -23.90 2.46 8.45
CA SER A 36 -25.28 1.96 8.42
C SER A 36 -25.44 0.58 7.78
N VAL A 37 -24.58 0.20 6.84
CA VAL A 37 -24.68 -1.07 6.11
C VAL A 37 -23.82 -2.17 6.76
N TYR A 38 -22.66 -1.82 7.30
CA TYR A 38 -21.64 -2.75 7.81
C TYR A 38 -21.21 -2.47 9.25
N GLY A 39 -21.93 -1.62 10.00
CA GLY A 39 -21.53 -1.05 11.30
C GLY A 39 -20.88 -2.01 12.31
N HIS A 40 -21.16 -3.31 12.21
CA HIS A 40 -20.29 -4.38 12.68
C HIS A 40 -20.09 -5.44 11.59
N ILE A 41 -18.84 -5.86 11.35
CA ILE A 41 -18.52 -7.00 10.46
C ILE A 41 -18.54 -8.26 11.31
N ASP A 42 -19.67 -8.96 11.32
CA ASP A 42 -19.89 -10.25 11.99
C ASP A 42 -19.82 -11.44 11.02
N SER A 43 -19.83 -11.18 9.71
CA SER A 43 -19.64 -12.16 8.65
C SER A 43 -19.11 -11.51 7.36
N PRO A 44 -18.51 -12.27 6.43
CA PRO A 44 -18.15 -11.74 5.11
C PRO A 44 -19.40 -11.37 4.31
N VAL A 45 -19.51 -10.11 3.87
CA VAL A 45 -20.66 -9.60 3.09
C VAL A 45 -20.22 -9.31 1.65
N ALA A 46 -21.09 -9.55 0.67
CA ALA A 46 -20.80 -9.22 -0.72
C ALA A 46 -20.89 -7.71 -0.97
N ARG A 47 -20.17 -7.21 -1.99
CA ARG A 47 -20.32 -5.83 -2.45
C ARG A 47 -21.73 -5.61 -3.00
N VAL A 48 -22.39 -4.55 -2.54
CA VAL A 48 -23.70 -4.13 -3.06
C VAL A 48 -23.52 -3.58 -4.48
N ASP A 49 -24.45 -3.88 -5.37
CA ASP A 49 -24.42 -3.39 -6.75
C ASP A 49 -24.49 -1.85 -6.78
N SER A 50 -23.68 -1.22 -7.64
CA SER A 50 -23.67 0.22 -7.82
C SER A 50 -23.46 0.60 -9.29
N PRO A 51 -23.73 1.86 -9.68
CA PRO A 51 -23.43 2.33 -11.04
C PRO A 51 -21.95 2.14 -11.43
N ASP A 52 -21.05 2.21 -10.46
CA ASP A 52 -19.59 2.20 -10.66
C ASP A 52 -18.98 0.78 -10.60
N PHE A 53 -19.63 -0.16 -9.89
CA PHE A 53 -19.05 -1.47 -9.56
C PHE A 53 -20.06 -2.62 -9.68
N LEU A 54 -19.60 -3.78 -10.16
CA LEU A 54 -20.39 -5.01 -10.18
C LEU A 54 -20.45 -5.68 -8.80
N ALA A 55 -21.57 -6.33 -8.46
CA ALA A 55 -21.63 -7.16 -7.26
C ALA A 55 -20.54 -8.26 -7.29
N SER A 56 -19.73 -8.34 -6.23
CA SER A 56 -18.67 -9.35 -6.08
C SER A 56 -18.87 -10.10 -4.77
N PRO A 57 -18.86 -11.46 -4.79
CA PRO A 57 -18.97 -12.25 -3.57
C PRO A 57 -17.85 -11.93 -2.56
N ALA A 58 -18.17 -12.02 -1.27
CA ALA A 58 -17.16 -11.97 -0.22
C ALA A 58 -16.12 -13.08 -0.42
N GLY A 59 -14.83 -12.78 -0.21
CA GLY A 59 -13.74 -13.72 -0.47
C GLY A 59 -13.36 -13.87 -1.95
N SER A 60 -13.94 -13.07 -2.84
CA SER A 60 -13.41 -12.91 -4.19
C SER A 60 -12.03 -12.26 -4.15
N ILE A 61 -11.09 -12.78 -4.95
CA ILE A 61 -9.75 -12.20 -5.05
C ILE A 61 -9.88 -10.85 -5.75
N ALA A 62 -9.52 -9.80 -5.02
CA ALA A 62 -9.58 -8.45 -5.50
C ALA A 62 -8.27 -8.03 -6.19
N ARG A 63 -8.33 -6.88 -6.85
CA ARG A 63 -7.34 -6.35 -7.79
C ARG A 63 -5.92 -6.31 -7.22
N GLN A 64 -5.76 -5.91 -5.97
CA GLN A 64 -4.45 -5.74 -5.32
C GLN A 64 -3.87 -7.10 -4.93
N THR A 65 -4.70 -8.07 -4.55
CA THR A 65 -4.30 -9.45 -4.28
C THR A 65 -3.86 -10.16 -5.57
N GLU A 66 -4.56 -9.98 -6.69
CA GLU A 66 -4.10 -10.51 -8.00
C GLU A 66 -2.75 -9.91 -8.41
N ALA A 67 -2.58 -8.59 -8.24
CA ALA A 67 -1.29 -7.93 -8.49
C ALA A 67 -0.20 -8.48 -7.56
N LEU A 68 -0.48 -8.66 -6.26
CA LEU A 68 0.45 -9.23 -5.29
C LEU A 68 0.86 -10.65 -5.70
N ILE A 69 -0.09 -11.52 -6.05
CA ILE A 69 0.19 -12.89 -6.51
C ILE A 69 1.07 -12.87 -7.76
N ALA A 70 0.80 -11.96 -8.70
CA ALA A 70 1.58 -11.83 -9.92
C ALA A 70 3.03 -11.38 -9.62
N VAL A 71 3.23 -10.38 -8.75
CA VAL A 71 4.59 -9.96 -8.34
C VAL A 71 5.29 -11.11 -7.60
N LEU A 72 4.61 -11.78 -6.67
CA LEU A 72 5.15 -12.92 -5.92
C LEU A 72 5.63 -14.06 -6.84
N ARG A 73 4.82 -14.45 -7.83
CA ARG A 73 5.19 -15.47 -8.81
C ARG A 73 6.38 -15.07 -9.65
N ALA A 74 6.50 -13.78 -9.95
CA ALA A 74 7.62 -13.26 -10.71
C ALA A 74 8.87 -13.04 -9.86
N SER A 75 8.76 -12.94 -8.53
CA SER A 75 9.79 -12.42 -7.62
C SER A 75 11.01 -13.32 -7.33
N GLY A 76 11.47 -14.11 -8.30
CA GLY A 76 12.73 -14.84 -8.19
C GLY A 76 13.48 -14.88 -9.52
N PRO A 77 14.11 -13.77 -9.98
CA PRO A 77 14.38 -12.46 -9.32
C PRO A 77 13.19 -11.47 -9.31
N LEU A 78 13.27 -10.31 -8.62
CA LEU A 78 12.20 -9.29 -8.75
C LEU A 78 11.94 -8.96 -10.23
N PRO A 79 10.67 -8.82 -10.64
CA PRO A 79 10.36 -8.56 -12.04
C PRO A 79 10.88 -7.18 -12.47
N ASP A 80 11.27 -7.06 -13.74
CA ASP A 80 11.34 -5.77 -14.40
C ASP A 80 9.96 -5.10 -14.35
N LEU A 81 9.87 -3.97 -13.65
CA LEU A 81 8.57 -3.38 -13.35
C LEU A 81 7.88 -2.87 -14.60
N GLN A 82 8.62 -2.33 -15.58
CA GLN A 82 8.05 -1.78 -16.80
C GLN A 82 7.37 -2.86 -17.65
N HIS A 83 8.06 -4.00 -17.82
CA HIS A 83 7.54 -5.15 -18.51
C HIS A 83 6.40 -5.81 -17.74
N PHE A 84 6.53 -5.93 -16.41
CA PHE A 84 5.48 -6.46 -15.56
C PHE A 84 4.20 -5.62 -15.61
N ALA A 85 4.33 -4.29 -15.60
CA ALA A 85 3.22 -3.37 -15.77
C ALA A 85 2.52 -3.61 -17.11
N SER A 86 3.28 -3.74 -18.20
CA SER A 86 2.74 -4.05 -19.53
C SER A 86 1.89 -5.32 -19.51
N HIS A 87 2.39 -6.39 -18.89
CA HIS A 87 1.68 -7.66 -18.77
C HIS A 87 0.44 -7.61 -17.86
N LEU A 88 0.50 -6.90 -16.73
CA LEU A 88 -0.67 -6.70 -15.88
C LEU A 88 -1.78 -5.96 -16.62
N LYS A 89 -1.44 -4.92 -17.38
CA LYS A 89 -2.39 -4.19 -18.23
C LYS A 89 -3.10 -5.12 -19.22
N GLU A 90 -2.36 -5.99 -19.89
CA GLU A 90 -2.94 -6.97 -20.82
C GLU A 90 -3.85 -7.97 -20.11
N SER A 91 -3.45 -8.46 -18.94
CA SER A 91 -4.27 -9.36 -18.12
C SER A 91 -5.59 -8.69 -17.70
N PHE A 92 -5.52 -7.42 -17.27
CA PHE A 92 -6.69 -6.64 -16.87
C PHE A 92 -7.65 -6.42 -18.04
N ALA A 93 -7.13 -6.14 -19.24
CA ALA A 93 -7.93 -6.00 -20.45
C ALA A 93 -8.69 -7.29 -20.85
N ARG A 94 -8.22 -8.47 -20.43
CA ARG A 94 -8.89 -9.76 -20.71
C ARG A 94 -10.05 -10.09 -19.76
N HIS A 95 -10.14 -9.42 -18.62
CA HIS A 95 -11.14 -9.69 -17.58
C HIS A 95 -11.90 -8.43 -17.15
N PRO A 96 -12.52 -7.67 -18.08
CA PRO A 96 -13.17 -6.37 -17.82
C PRO A 96 -14.26 -6.42 -16.73
N GLU A 97 -14.87 -7.57 -16.49
CA GLU A 97 -15.89 -7.83 -15.47
C GLU A 97 -15.38 -7.71 -14.02
N LYS A 98 -14.06 -7.79 -13.82
CA LYS A 98 -13.44 -7.66 -12.49
C LYS A 98 -13.17 -6.20 -12.11
N TRP A 99 -13.53 -5.24 -12.96
CA TRP A 99 -13.12 -3.83 -12.86
C TRP A 99 -14.31 -2.87 -12.70
N PRO A 100 -14.08 -1.67 -12.15
CA PRO A 100 -15.04 -0.57 -12.23
C PRO A 100 -15.40 -0.28 -13.69
N ARG A 101 -16.67 0.00 -13.96
CA ARG A 101 -17.21 0.13 -15.33
C ARG A 101 -16.58 1.28 -16.13
N HIS A 102 -15.93 2.22 -15.45
CA HIS A 102 -15.32 3.42 -16.03
C HIS A 102 -13.79 3.47 -15.91
N SER A 103 -13.13 2.36 -15.53
CA SER A 103 -11.68 2.34 -15.41
C SER A 103 -11.00 2.54 -16.76
N THR A 104 -10.49 3.74 -17.00
CA THR A 104 -9.40 3.96 -17.96
C THR A 104 -8.09 3.64 -17.24
N PHE A 105 -7.27 2.78 -17.82
CA PHE A 105 -5.91 2.54 -17.33
C PHE A 105 -4.98 3.54 -18.04
N PRO A 106 -4.65 4.71 -17.44
CA PRO A 106 -3.55 5.51 -17.95
C PRO A 106 -2.28 4.65 -17.92
N TRP A 107 -1.35 4.92 -18.84
CA TRP A 107 -0.05 4.25 -18.82
C TRP A 107 0.89 5.04 -17.91
N PRO A 108 1.64 4.36 -17.01
CA PRO A 108 1.59 2.93 -16.67
C PRO A 108 0.32 2.56 -15.86
N PRO A 109 -0.13 1.29 -15.94
CA PRO A 109 -1.44 0.81 -15.46
C PRO A 109 -1.66 0.87 -13.95
N PHE A 110 -0.69 1.36 -13.18
CA PHE A 110 -0.90 1.67 -11.78
C PHE A 110 -1.42 3.10 -11.74
N PRO A 111 -2.69 3.33 -11.36
CA PRO A 111 -3.21 4.67 -11.30
C PRO A 111 -2.30 5.49 -10.38
N ASP A 112 -2.03 6.72 -10.79
CA ASP A 112 -1.58 7.75 -9.87
C ASP A 112 -2.44 7.66 -8.59
N GLU A 113 -1.84 7.98 -7.44
CA GLU A 113 -2.45 7.97 -6.09
C GLU A 113 -2.14 6.79 -5.15
N GLY A 114 -1.18 5.91 -5.46
CA GLY A 114 -0.68 4.91 -4.48
C GLY A 114 -1.48 3.60 -4.44
N HIS A 115 -2.25 3.32 -5.49
CA HIS A 115 -2.84 2.01 -5.68
C HIS A 115 -1.77 0.95 -5.93
N TYR A 116 -2.01 -0.28 -5.44
CA TYR A 116 -1.10 -1.44 -5.54
C TYR A 116 0.23 -1.34 -4.83
N THR A 117 0.52 -0.24 -4.12
CA THR A 117 1.78 -0.05 -3.39
C THR A 117 2.17 -1.29 -2.56
N PHE A 118 1.20 -1.93 -1.89
CA PHE A 118 1.46 -3.12 -1.09
C PHE A 118 1.88 -4.35 -1.91
N ALA A 119 1.38 -4.51 -3.14
CA ALA A 119 1.73 -5.61 -4.04
C ALA A 119 3.22 -5.59 -4.44
N PHE A 120 3.83 -4.40 -4.46
CA PHE A 120 5.26 -4.22 -4.76
C PHE A 120 6.11 -4.17 -3.50
N ALA A 121 5.62 -3.54 -2.44
CA ALA A 121 6.34 -3.38 -1.19
C ALA A 121 6.59 -4.72 -0.48
N LEU A 122 5.62 -5.65 -0.50
CA LEU A 122 5.75 -6.95 0.17
C LEU A 122 6.89 -7.81 -0.39
N PRO A 123 6.94 -8.09 -1.71
CA PRO A 123 8.01 -8.90 -2.29
C PRO A 123 9.37 -8.22 -2.18
N GLY A 124 9.42 -6.88 -2.32
CA GLY A 124 10.64 -6.11 -2.08
C GLY A 124 11.15 -6.28 -0.65
N ALA A 125 10.28 -6.13 0.36
CA ALA A 125 10.64 -6.29 1.76
C ALA A 125 11.13 -7.71 2.09
N TRP A 126 10.52 -8.73 1.48
CA TRP A 126 10.97 -10.11 1.60
C TRP A 126 12.37 -10.33 1.02
N GLN A 127 12.66 -9.75 -0.14
CA GLN A 127 13.99 -9.83 -0.72
C GLN A 127 15.04 -9.07 0.09
N MET A 128 14.67 -7.92 0.68
CA MET A 128 15.55 -7.20 1.61
C MET A 128 15.88 -8.04 2.84
N LEU A 129 14.89 -8.69 3.44
CA LEU A 129 15.10 -9.60 4.58
C LEU A 129 16.05 -10.76 4.25
N ASN A 130 15.93 -11.31 3.05
CA ASN A 130 16.76 -12.43 2.62
C ASN A 130 18.14 -12.01 2.11
N GLY A 131 18.45 -10.71 2.13
CA GLY A 131 19.71 -10.14 1.67
C GLY A 131 19.91 -10.21 0.15
N THR A 132 18.86 -10.49 -0.62
CA THR A 132 18.92 -10.54 -2.10
C THR A 132 18.62 -9.18 -2.74
N LEU A 133 18.18 -8.20 -1.94
CA LEU A 133 17.93 -6.84 -2.35
C LEU A 133 18.47 -5.89 -1.29
N ASP A 134 19.43 -5.04 -1.65
CA ASP A 134 19.88 -3.96 -0.77
C ASP A 134 19.10 -2.66 -1.05
N GLU A 135 19.42 -1.60 -0.31
CA GLU A 135 18.70 -0.32 -0.45
C GLU A 135 18.92 0.36 -1.80
N GLU A 136 20.10 0.20 -2.39
CA GLU A 136 20.43 0.78 -3.70
C GLU A 136 19.67 0.04 -4.80
N GLY A 137 19.75 -1.30 -4.84
CA GLY A 137 19.00 -2.14 -5.76
C GLY A 137 17.49 -1.95 -5.62
N ALA A 138 16.97 -1.78 -4.41
CA ALA A 138 15.56 -1.46 -4.19
C ALA A 138 15.18 -0.08 -4.77
N THR A 139 16.08 0.90 -4.66
CA THR A 139 15.89 2.25 -5.22
C THR A 139 15.87 2.19 -6.74
N GLU A 140 16.83 1.50 -7.36
CA GLU A 140 16.89 1.30 -8.81
C GLU A 140 15.68 0.54 -9.34
N TRP A 141 15.27 -0.51 -8.63
CA TRP A 141 14.09 -1.29 -8.98
C TRP A 141 12.84 -0.43 -9.04
N ILE A 142 12.58 0.41 -8.02
CA ILE A 142 11.44 1.35 -8.02
C ILE A 142 11.55 2.39 -9.14
N ARG A 143 12.76 2.87 -9.46
CA ARG A 143 13.00 3.81 -10.56
C ARG A 143 12.84 3.19 -11.94
N SER A 144 12.89 1.87 -12.08
CA SER A 144 12.74 1.20 -13.38
C SER A 144 11.33 1.32 -13.98
N LEU A 145 10.33 1.65 -13.15
CA LEU A 145 8.96 1.87 -13.59
C LEU A 145 8.72 3.35 -13.87
N GLU A 146 8.82 3.78 -15.13
CA GLU A 146 8.55 5.17 -15.53
C GLU A 146 7.67 5.27 -16.78
N PRO A 147 6.82 6.31 -16.86
CA PRO A 147 6.61 7.37 -15.85
C PRO A 147 5.65 6.93 -14.73
N VAL A 148 5.96 7.10 -13.43
CA VAL A 148 4.97 6.92 -12.33
C VAL A 148 4.99 8.10 -11.36
N SER A 149 3.89 8.36 -10.65
CA SER A 149 3.87 9.40 -9.61
C SER A 149 4.89 9.15 -8.51
N VAL A 150 5.44 10.28 -8.02
CA VAL A 150 6.27 10.30 -6.82
C VAL A 150 5.53 9.72 -5.61
N VAL A 151 4.21 9.93 -5.53
CA VAL A 151 3.35 9.35 -4.48
C VAL A 151 3.44 7.83 -4.45
N TRP A 152 3.39 7.17 -5.62
CA TRP A 152 3.55 5.73 -5.68
C TRP A 152 4.97 5.30 -5.28
N LYS A 153 6.01 5.98 -5.78
CA LYS A 153 7.43 5.67 -5.45
C LYS A 153 7.66 5.79 -3.94
N HIS A 154 7.22 6.89 -3.33
CA HIS A 154 7.30 7.14 -1.90
C HIS A 154 6.52 6.09 -1.10
N GLY A 155 5.28 5.81 -1.49
CA GLY A 155 4.46 4.79 -0.83
C GLY A 155 5.17 3.44 -0.85
N THR A 156 5.63 2.98 -2.02
CA THR A 156 6.29 1.68 -2.16
C THR A 156 7.55 1.61 -1.31
N TRP A 157 8.36 2.68 -1.27
CA TRP A 157 9.51 2.76 -0.39
C TRP A 157 9.13 2.65 1.09
N ILE A 158 8.21 3.50 1.56
CA ILE A 158 7.80 3.57 2.97
C ILE A 158 7.27 2.21 3.43
N TYR A 159 6.33 1.62 2.69
CA TYR A 159 5.76 0.31 3.06
C TYR A 159 6.82 -0.80 3.04
N MET A 160 7.70 -0.81 2.04
CA MET A 160 8.75 -1.82 1.93
C MET A 160 9.72 -1.75 3.11
N ARG A 161 10.18 -0.54 3.46
CA ARG A 161 11.08 -0.29 4.61
C ARG A 161 10.40 -0.60 5.94
N LEU A 162 9.14 -0.20 6.08
CA LEU A 162 8.37 -0.47 7.27
C LEU A 162 8.14 -1.98 7.47
N LEU A 163 7.80 -2.71 6.41
CA LEU A 163 7.66 -4.17 6.45
C LEU A 163 8.99 -4.84 6.80
N HIS A 164 10.07 -4.48 6.11
CA HIS A 164 11.42 -4.97 6.40
C HIS A 164 11.79 -4.76 7.88
N TRP A 165 11.53 -3.58 8.42
CA TRP A 165 11.73 -3.29 9.84
C TRP A 165 10.79 -4.13 10.74
N LEU A 166 9.48 -4.12 10.51
CA LEU A 166 8.49 -4.83 11.34
C LEU A 166 8.75 -6.34 11.40
N TYR A 167 9.23 -6.94 10.32
CA TYR A 167 9.58 -8.35 10.30
C TYR A 167 10.75 -8.69 11.23
N SER A 168 11.66 -7.74 11.44
CA SER A 168 12.76 -7.87 12.41
C SER A 168 12.35 -7.59 13.87
N GLN A 169 11.14 -7.06 14.11
CA GLN A 169 10.68 -6.70 15.46
C GLN A 169 9.96 -7.84 16.18
N ASN A 170 10.09 -7.88 17.50
CA ASN A 170 9.24 -8.68 18.38
C ASN A 170 8.14 -7.80 19.01
N GLU A 171 7.06 -8.44 19.49
CA GLU A 171 5.92 -7.74 20.09
C GLU A 171 6.33 -6.89 21.30
N ALA A 172 7.22 -7.41 22.15
CA ALA A 172 7.69 -6.73 23.35
C ALA A 172 8.47 -5.42 23.08
N THR A 173 9.09 -5.31 21.89
CA THR A 173 9.84 -4.12 21.46
C THR A 173 9.01 -3.13 20.67
N LEU A 174 7.82 -3.54 20.21
CA LEU A 174 6.97 -2.68 19.40
C LEU A 174 6.19 -1.72 20.31
N ASN A 175 6.35 -0.42 20.08
CA ASN A 175 5.48 0.59 20.68
C ASN A 175 5.13 1.69 19.67
N LYS A 176 4.01 2.37 19.93
CA LYS A 176 3.46 3.40 19.03
C LYS A 176 4.47 4.51 18.70
N LYS A 177 5.24 4.97 19.69
CA LYS A 177 6.21 6.06 19.49
C LYS A 177 7.34 5.64 18.56
N LEU A 178 7.90 4.44 18.76
CA LEU A 178 8.94 3.89 17.90
C LEU A 178 8.42 3.64 16.48
N TYR A 179 7.23 3.09 16.35
CA TYR A 179 6.58 2.89 15.05
C TYR A 179 6.44 4.21 14.28
N LEU A 180 5.88 5.25 14.91
CA LEU A 180 5.71 6.56 14.29
C LEU A 180 7.06 7.18 13.91
N SER A 181 8.07 7.09 14.79
CA SER A 181 9.42 7.55 14.49
C SER A 181 10.02 6.86 13.26
N LYS A 182 9.79 5.56 13.10
CA LYS A 182 10.26 4.81 11.92
C LYS A 182 9.50 5.19 10.65
N VAL A 183 8.18 5.38 10.73
CA VAL A 183 7.39 5.86 9.60
C VAL A 183 7.94 7.21 9.10
N MET A 184 8.14 8.17 10.00
CA MET A 184 8.67 9.49 9.64
C MET A 184 10.07 9.42 9.01
N ALA A 185 10.97 8.64 9.60
CA ALA A 185 12.31 8.43 9.04
C ALA A 185 12.25 7.83 7.62
N PHE A 186 11.40 6.83 7.40
CA PHE A 186 11.24 6.24 6.07
C PHE A 186 10.56 7.17 5.06
N THR A 187 9.72 8.10 5.53
CA THR A 187 9.18 9.18 4.69
C THR A 187 10.27 10.15 4.26
N GLU A 188 11.17 10.55 5.16
CA GLU A 188 12.34 11.38 4.82
C GLU A 188 13.27 10.66 3.83
N GLU A 189 13.60 9.39 4.08
CA GLU A 189 14.38 8.56 3.14
C GLU A 189 13.74 8.51 1.74
N ALA A 190 12.41 8.39 1.67
CA ALA A 190 11.68 8.35 0.40
C ALA A 190 11.80 9.65 -0.38
N GLU A 191 11.72 10.80 0.30
CA GLU A 191 11.86 12.12 -0.33
C GLU A 191 13.27 12.33 -0.89
N GLU A 192 14.29 11.90 -0.16
CA GLU A 192 15.69 11.97 -0.62
C GLU A 192 15.94 11.07 -1.84
N LYS A 193 15.41 9.84 -1.83
CA LYS A 193 15.64 8.85 -2.88
C LYS A 193 14.81 9.09 -4.13
N PHE A 194 13.62 9.67 -3.98
CA PHE A 194 12.71 9.93 -5.10
C PHE A 194 12.27 11.39 -5.07
N PRO A 195 13.17 12.33 -5.41
CA PRO A 195 12.83 13.75 -5.44
C PRO A 195 11.78 14.02 -6.52
N GLY A 196 10.79 14.87 -6.23
CA GLY A 196 9.71 15.22 -7.15
C GLY A 196 8.53 15.93 -6.46
N ASP A 197 7.46 16.21 -7.21
CA ASP A 197 6.30 17.02 -6.83
C ASP A 197 5.79 16.71 -5.40
N HIS A 198 5.80 17.71 -4.52
CA HIS A 198 5.57 17.67 -3.06
C HIS A 198 4.16 17.20 -2.62
N LYS A 199 3.45 16.45 -3.45
CA LYS A 199 2.08 15.98 -3.22
C LYS A 199 1.97 15.05 -2.02
N MET A 200 3.00 14.27 -1.67
CA MET A 200 2.91 13.31 -0.55
C MET A 200 2.86 14.02 0.82
N LYS A 201 3.80 14.93 1.13
CA LYS A 201 3.75 15.77 2.35
C LYS A 201 2.43 16.55 2.44
N ARG A 202 1.99 17.16 1.34
CA ARG A 202 0.72 17.89 1.29
C ARG A 202 -0.50 16.98 1.48
N ARG A 203 -0.50 15.75 0.95
CA ARG A 203 -1.61 14.78 1.11
C ARG A 203 -1.66 14.15 2.49
N MET A 204 -0.51 13.83 3.10
CA MET A 204 -0.45 13.39 4.49
C MET A 204 -0.95 14.49 5.45
N GLN A 205 -0.69 15.76 5.14
CA GLN A 205 -1.26 16.91 5.86
C GLN A 205 -2.77 17.11 5.62
N LEU A 206 -3.34 16.62 4.52
CA LEU A 206 -4.76 16.83 4.16
C LEU A 206 -5.69 15.68 4.58
N ILE A 207 -5.17 14.47 4.80
CA ILE A 207 -5.99 13.26 5.07
C ILE A 207 -5.99 12.89 6.57
N GLU A 208 -5.10 13.48 7.39
CA GLU A 208 -5.17 13.40 8.85
C GLU A 208 -5.57 14.75 9.47
N PRO A 209 -6.79 14.90 10.03
CA PRO A 209 -7.09 15.96 10.99
C PRO A 209 -6.44 15.68 12.38
N LEU A 210 -5.43 14.81 12.45
CA LEU A 210 -4.72 14.50 13.71
C LEU A 210 -3.62 15.53 14.03
N LEU A 211 -3.36 16.47 13.12
CA LEU A 211 -2.35 17.51 13.27
C LEU A 211 -2.89 18.86 12.80
N ASP A 212 -3.98 19.34 13.41
CA ASP A 212 -4.50 20.72 13.21
C ASP A 212 -3.59 21.81 13.83
N GLY A 213 -2.29 21.56 13.95
CA GLY A 213 -1.30 22.53 14.39
C GLY A 213 0.06 22.22 13.80
N GLU A 214 0.78 23.28 13.40
CA GLU A 214 2.19 23.15 13.03
C GLU A 214 2.95 22.43 14.15
N LEU A 215 3.68 21.37 13.80
CA LEU A 215 4.58 20.68 14.72
C LEU A 215 5.81 21.56 14.94
N ASP A 216 6.24 21.74 16.19
CA ASP A 216 7.52 22.40 16.47
C ASP A 216 8.72 21.50 16.15
N GLU A 217 9.94 22.05 16.22
CA GLU A 217 11.20 21.32 15.94
C GLU A 217 11.43 20.08 16.84
N SER A 218 10.58 19.86 17.85
CA SER A 218 10.61 18.69 18.75
C SER A 218 9.50 17.67 18.50
N GLY A 219 8.63 17.91 17.50
CA GLY A 219 7.51 17.05 17.17
C GLY A 219 6.33 17.13 18.14
N GLN A 220 6.20 18.23 18.90
CA GLN A 220 5.04 18.51 19.73
C GLN A 220 4.05 19.42 18.97
N PRO A 221 2.73 19.26 19.16
CA PRO A 221 1.74 20.17 18.57
C PRO A 221 1.92 21.59 19.14
N GLN A 222 2.08 22.61 18.29
CA GLN A 222 2.00 23.99 18.75
C GLN A 222 0.61 24.25 19.32
N ARG A 223 0.55 24.65 20.59
CA ARG A 223 -0.71 25.07 21.21
C ARG A 223 -1.19 26.35 20.52
N SER A 224 -2.21 26.22 19.69
CA SER A 224 -2.99 27.33 19.17
C SER A 224 -3.51 28.18 20.34
N ILE A 225 -2.93 29.36 20.48
CA ILE A 225 -3.53 30.47 21.20
C ILE A 225 -4.47 31.10 20.17
N TRP A 226 -5.77 31.11 20.41
CA TRP A 226 -6.72 32.24 20.26
C TRP A 226 -8.18 31.73 20.30
N ARG A 227 -9.05 32.65 20.74
CA ARG A 227 -10.46 32.53 21.15
C ARG A 227 -11.44 32.17 20.04
#